data_AF-A0A935YRB3-F1
#
_entry.id   AF-A0A935YRB3-F1
#
_cell.length_a   1.000
_cell.length_b   1.000
_cell.length_c   1.000
_cell.angle_alpha   90.00
_cell.angle_beta   90.00
_cell.angle_gamma   90.00
#
_symmetry.space_group_name_H-M   'P 1'
#
loop_
_entity.id
_entity.type
_entity.pdbx_description
1 polymer ?
#
loop_
_entity_poly.entity_id
_entity_poly.type
_entity_poly.pdbx_seq_one_letter_code
_entity_poly.pdbx_strand_id
1 'polypeptide(L)'
;MPRERHGRVFPWLNRSNVYRWLKPWCKSIGVAFTPHMARVEFASRLSEGGQSHTVIADVGTWTDIRVVARYTRTDRCARRDALLLASSPPGQNEQDPACRVGNAAGTDGK
;
A
#
# COMPACT_ATOMS: atom_id res chain seq x y z
N MET A 1 -16.00 -17.34 -29.50
CA MET A 1 -15.81 -15.90 -29.70
C MET A 1 -16.49 -15.14 -28.56
N PRO A 2 -15.78 -14.37 -27.72
CA PRO A 2 -16.44 -13.53 -26.72
C PRO A 2 -17.21 -12.42 -27.43
N ARG A 3 -18.51 -12.25 -27.14
CA ARG A 3 -19.34 -11.17 -27.72
C ARG A 3 -18.86 -9.82 -27.19
N GLU A 4 -18.59 -8.87 -28.09
CA GLU A 4 -18.30 -7.48 -27.75
C GLU A 4 -19.51 -6.86 -27.04
N ARG A 5 -19.39 -6.68 -25.73
CA ARG A 5 -20.39 -6.00 -24.90
C ARG A 5 -20.07 -4.50 -24.90
N HIS A 6 -20.49 -3.82 -25.97
CA HIS A 6 -20.39 -2.37 -26.09
C HIS A 6 -21.14 -1.69 -24.93
N GLY A 7 -20.48 -0.76 -24.22
CA GLY A 7 -21.09 0.10 -23.19
C GLY A 7 -20.59 -0.07 -21.74
N ARG A 8 -19.73 -1.06 -21.44
CA ARG A 8 -19.12 -1.19 -20.10
C ARG A 8 -17.64 -0.78 -20.14
N VAL A 9 -17.24 0.07 -19.19
CA VAL A 9 -15.82 0.44 -18.99
C VAL A 9 -14.97 -0.77 -18.60
N PHE A 10 -15.57 -1.74 -17.90
CA PHE A 10 -14.89 -2.97 -17.47
C PHE A 10 -15.61 -4.23 -17.98
N PRO A 11 -14.85 -5.32 -18.26
CA PRO A 11 -15.41 -6.55 -18.83
C PRO A 11 -16.23 -7.38 -17.83
N TRP A 12 -16.12 -7.11 -16.53
CA TRP A 12 -16.80 -7.87 -15.48
C TRP A 12 -18.23 -7.37 -15.25
N LEU A 13 -19.18 -8.33 -15.18
CA LEU A 13 -20.60 -8.03 -14.95
C LEU A 13 -20.89 -7.54 -13.52
N ASN A 14 -20.18 -8.10 -12.53
CA ASN A 14 -20.40 -7.84 -11.12
C ASN A 14 -19.08 -8.00 -10.32
N ARG A 15 -19.09 -7.56 -9.05
CA ARG A 15 -17.94 -7.66 -8.15
C ARG A 15 -17.43 -9.10 -7.99
N SER A 16 -18.34 -10.08 -8.01
CA SER A 16 -17.98 -11.49 -7.81
C SER A 16 -17.12 -12.03 -8.95
N ASN A 17 -17.36 -11.58 -10.18
CA ASN A 17 -16.54 -11.94 -11.34
C ASN A 17 -15.12 -11.35 -11.26
N VAL A 18 -14.98 -10.13 -10.72
CA VAL A 18 -13.66 -9.53 -10.44
C VAL A 18 -12.89 -10.40 -9.46
N TYR A 19 -13.50 -10.76 -8.33
CA TYR A 19 -12.83 -11.60 -7.33
C TYR A 19 -12.58 -13.03 -7.80
N ARG A 20 -13.45 -13.59 -8.64
CA ARG A 20 -13.24 -14.92 -9.23
C ARG A 20 -11.96 -14.96 -10.06
N TRP A 21 -11.68 -13.88 -10.79
CA TRP A 21 -10.47 -13.73 -11.59
C TRP A 21 -9.24 -13.36 -10.74
N LEU A 22 -9.40 -12.46 -9.76
CA LEU A 22 -8.29 -11.93 -8.96
C LEU A 22 -7.79 -12.88 -7.87
N LYS A 23 -8.68 -13.61 -7.18
CA LYS A 23 -8.31 -14.46 -6.04
C LYS A 23 -7.25 -15.54 -6.39
N PRO A 24 -7.31 -16.25 -7.53
CA PRO A 24 -6.28 -17.20 -7.92
C PRO A 24 -4.89 -16.56 -8.02
N TRP A 25 -4.80 -15.35 -8.59
CA TRP A 25 -3.56 -14.60 -8.71
C TRP A 25 -3.02 -14.16 -7.35
N CYS A 26 -3.88 -13.58 -6.51
CA CYS A 26 -3.53 -13.24 -5.13
C CYS A 26 -2.99 -14.45 -4.37
N LYS A 27 -3.61 -15.63 -4.55
CA LYS A 27 -3.14 -16.88 -3.95
C LYS A 27 -1.79 -17.34 -4.50
N SER A 28 -1.56 -17.25 -5.82
CA SER A 28 -0.30 -17.70 -6.42
C SER A 28 0.90 -16.85 -6.00
N ILE A 29 0.69 -15.56 -5.76
CA ILE A 29 1.74 -14.63 -5.30
C ILE A 29 1.79 -14.49 -3.77
N GLY A 30 0.89 -15.15 -3.04
CA GLY A 30 0.84 -15.11 -1.57
C GLY A 30 0.37 -13.78 -0.98
N VAL A 31 -0.38 -12.96 -1.72
CA VAL A 31 -0.84 -11.63 -1.29
C VAL A 31 -2.33 -11.65 -0.95
N ALA A 32 -2.69 -11.07 0.20
CA ALA A 32 -4.08 -10.78 0.53
C ALA A 32 -4.49 -9.43 -0.10
N PHE A 33 -5.57 -9.42 -0.88
CA PHE A 33 -6.10 -8.20 -1.48
C PHE A 33 -7.51 -7.91 -0.97
N THR A 34 -7.73 -6.69 -0.51
CA THR A 34 -9.06 -6.17 -0.19
C THR A 34 -9.29 -4.83 -0.88
N PRO A 35 -10.55 -4.48 -1.24
CA PRO A 35 -10.86 -3.16 -1.81
C PRO A 35 -10.47 -2.00 -0.91
N HIS A 36 -10.49 -2.23 0.41
CA HIS A 36 -10.10 -1.24 1.38
C HIS A 36 -8.62 -0.88 1.24
N MET A 37 -7.74 -1.87 1.04
CA MET A 37 -6.31 -1.64 0.79
C MET A 37 -6.08 -0.81 -0.48
N ALA A 38 -6.82 -1.09 -1.57
CA ALA A 38 -6.72 -0.30 -2.79
C ALA A 38 -7.13 1.17 -2.56
N ARG A 39 -8.16 1.41 -1.74
CA ARG A 39 -8.57 2.77 -1.36
C ARG A 39 -7.55 3.48 -0.47
N VAL A 40 -6.89 2.77 0.43
CA VAL A 40 -5.80 3.32 1.25
C VAL A 40 -4.65 3.72 0.34
N GLU A 41 -4.16 2.82 -0.51
CA GLU A 41 -3.06 3.11 -1.44
C GLU A 41 -3.37 4.31 -2.34
N PHE A 42 -4.59 4.40 -2.87
CA PHE A 42 -5.04 5.52 -3.68
C PHE A 42 -4.94 6.87 -2.93
N ALA A 43 -5.46 6.93 -1.70
CA ALA A 43 -5.42 8.16 -0.90
C ALA A 43 -3.98 8.50 -0.46
N SER A 44 -3.20 7.49 -0.07
CA SER A 44 -1.80 7.64 0.33
C SER A 44 -0.97 8.25 -0.80
N ARG A 45 -1.06 7.72 -2.03
CA ARG A 45 -0.32 8.27 -3.18
C ARG A 45 -0.67 9.71 -3.51
N LEU A 46 -1.96 10.06 -3.43
CA LEU A 46 -2.38 11.45 -3.65
C LEU A 46 -1.85 12.36 -2.55
N SER A 47 -1.89 11.90 -1.29
CA SER A 47 -1.33 12.65 -0.16
C SER A 47 0.18 12.82 -0.25
N GLU A 48 0.91 11.78 -0.68
CA GLU A 48 2.36 11.83 -0.93
C GLU A 48 2.70 12.79 -2.08
N GLY A 49 1.83 12.86 -3.10
CA GLY A 49 1.87 13.87 -4.16
C GLY A 49 1.46 15.28 -3.71
N GLY A 50 1.30 15.52 -2.41
CA GLY A 50 0.99 16.83 -1.84
C GLY A 50 -0.46 17.29 -2.02
N GLN A 51 -1.37 16.42 -2.46
CA GLN A 51 -2.77 16.79 -2.63
C GLN A 51 -3.47 17.01 -1.29
N SER A 52 -4.33 18.01 -1.23
CA SER A 52 -5.10 18.31 -0.02
C SER A 52 -6.20 17.26 0.20
N HIS A 53 -6.61 17.08 1.46
CA HIS A 53 -7.70 16.15 1.79
C HIS A 53 -9.02 16.50 1.10
N THR A 54 -9.27 17.77 0.78
CA THR A 54 -10.46 18.19 0.04
C THR A 54 -10.46 17.66 -1.40
N VAL A 55 -9.32 17.78 -2.09
CA VAL A 55 -9.16 17.25 -3.45
C VAL A 55 -9.24 15.73 -3.45
N ILE A 56 -8.59 15.08 -2.47
CA ILE A 56 -8.66 13.62 -2.32
C ILE A 56 -10.10 13.17 -2.07
N ALA A 57 -10.84 13.87 -1.20
CA ALA A 57 -12.26 13.59 -0.93
C ALA A 57 -13.10 13.67 -2.20
N ASP A 58 -12.91 14.71 -2.98
CA ASP A 58 -13.65 14.96 -4.22
C ASP A 58 -13.35 13.88 -5.28
N VAL A 59 -12.08 13.68 -5.63
CA VAL A 59 -11.67 12.70 -6.65
C VAL A 59 -12.01 11.27 -6.24
N GLY A 60 -11.86 10.93 -4.96
CA GLY A 60 -12.23 9.62 -4.44
C GLY A 60 -13.70 9.46 -4.12
N THR A 61 -14.54 10.48 -4.37
CA THR A 61 -15.99 10.50 -4.11
C THR A 61 -16.35 10.13 -2.67
N TRP A 62 -15.56 10.58 -1.70
CA TRP A 62 -15.87 10.43 -0.27
C TRP A 62 -16.90 11.46 0.17
N THR A 63 -17.91 11.00 0.91
CA THR A 63 -18.99 11.85 1.42
C THR A 63 -18.52 12.84 2.50
N ASP A 64 -17.47 12.50 3.25
CA ASP A 64 -16.95 13.34 4.32
C ASP A 64 -15.42 13.36 4.27
N ILE A 65 -14.85 14.57 4.26
CA ILE A 65 -13.41 14.82 4.32
C ILE A 65 -12.74 14.19 5.54
N ARG A 66 -13.45 14.06 6.67
CA ARG A 66 -12.92 13.42 7.88
C ARG A 66 -12.64 11.95 7.67
N VAL A 67 -13.36 11.30 6.74
CA VAL A 67 -13.14 9.89 6.39
C VAL A 67 -11.80 9.72 5.66
N VAL A 68 -11.38 10.70 4.85
CA VAL A 68 -10.14 10.67 4.08
C VAL A 68 -8.92 10.51 4.99
N ALA A 69 -8.93 11.14 6.17
CA ALA A 69 -7.86 11.02 7.15
C ALA A 69 -7.57 9.57 7.60
N ARG A 70 -8.54 8.65 7.47
CA ARG A 70 -8.32 7.21 7.73
C ARG A 70 -7.52 6.52 6.62
N TYR A 71 -7.62 7.03 5.40
CA TYR A 71 -6.99 6.49 4.20
C TYR A 71 -5.65 7.18 3.90
N THR A 72 -5.43 8.41 4.37
CA THR A 72 -4.17 9.15 4.20
C THR A 72 -3.17 8.97 5.33
N ARG A 73 -3.39 8.01 6.25
CA ARG A 73 -2.38 7.63 7.23
C ARG A 73 -1.20 7.00 6.48
N THR A 74 -0.27 7.84 6.05
CA THR A 74 1.09 7.44 5.70
C THR A 74 1.66 6.76 6.94
N ASP A 75 1.91 5.46 6.84
CA ASP A 75 2.64 4.76 7.88
C ASP A 75 3.96 5.53 8.09
N ARG A 76 4.24 5.91 9.33
CA ARG A 76 5.41 6.76 9.64
C ARG A 76 6.72 6.08 9.19
N CYS A 77 6.69 4.76 8.97
CA CYS A 77 7.79 3.99 8.40
C CYS A 77 8.12 4.39 6.95
N ALA A 78 7.15 4.47 6.04
CA ALA A 78 7.41 4.79 4.63
C ALA A 78 8.03 6.18 4.44
N ARG A 79 7.58 7.16 5.24
CA ARG A 79 8.15 8.51 5.25
C ARG A 79 9.58 8.54 5.80
N ARG A 80 9.89 7.70 6.79
CA ARG A 80 11.23 7.58 7.37
C ARG A 80 12.20 6.88 6.42
N ASP A 81 11.74 5.85 5.71
CA ASP A 81 12.53 5.13 4.71
C ASP A 81 12.78 5.98 3.46
N ALA A 82 11.79 6.77 3.01
CA ALA A 82 11.97 7.75 1.94
C ALA A 82 12.92 8.90 2.34
N LEU A 83 12.85 9.36 3.59
CA LEU A 83 13.81 10.33 4.15
C LEU A 83 15.22 9.74 4.23
N LEU A 84 15.37 8.48 4.64
CA LEU A 84 16.65 7.78 4.71
C LEU A 84 17.27 7.55 3.32
N LEU A 85 16.45 7.22 2.31
CA LEU A 85 16.88 7.13 0.91
C LEU A 85 17.30 8.50 0.35
N ALA A 86 16.52 9.55 0.64
CA ALA A 86 16.79 10.92 0.18
C ALA A 86 17.99 11.56 0.90
N SER A 87 18.32 11.09 2.11
CA SER A 87 19.47 11.54 2.90
C SER A 87 20.73 10.71 2.67
N SER A 88 20.72 9.74 1.74
CA SER A 88 21.90 8.94 1.42
C SER A 88 22.75 9.66 0.35
N PRO A 89 23.91 10.25 0.67
CA PRO A 89 24.80 10.83 -0.32
C PRO A 89 25.41 9.74 -1.21
N PRO A 90 25.69 10.02 -2.51
CA PRO A 90 26.37 9.06 -3.37
C PRO A 90 27.86 8.99 -2.99
N GLY A 91 28.30 7.83 -2.50
CA GLY A 91 29.66 7.60 -2.00
C GLY A 91 29.81 8.14 -0.57
N GLN A 92 30.34 7.41 0.40
CA GLN A 92 31.61 6.67 0.36
C GLN A 92 31.54 5.44 1.27
N ASN A 93 32.27 4.39 0.88
CA ASN A 93 32.65 3.28 1.74
C ASN A 93 33.46 3.81 2.94
N GLU A 94 33.11 3.44 4.17
CA GLU A 94 34.08 3.09 5.22
C GLU A 94 33.36 2.40 6.40
N GLN A 95 34.03 1.45 7.05
CA GLN A 95 33.49 0.52 8.04
C GLN A 95 33.06 1.18 9.37
N ASP A 96 31.97 0.70 9.99
CA ASP A 96 31.93 0.46 11.44
C ASP A 96 30.73 -0.45 11.87
N PRO A 97 30.90 -1.41 12.81
CA PRO A 97 29.94 -2.46 13.10
C PRO A 97 29.11 -2.15 14.35
N ALA A 98 27.85 -1.77 14.20
CA ALA A 98 26.95 -1.64 15.36
C ALA A 98 25.49 -1.94 15.01
N CYS A 99 25.21 -3.15 14.54
CA CYS A 99 23.90 -3.79 14.68
C CYS A 99 24.11 -5.29 14.91
N ARG A 100 24.72 -5.65 16.05
CA ARG A 100 24.77 -7.04 16.49
C ARG A 100 23.37 -7.46 16.91
N VAL A 101 22.82 -8.37 16.13
CA VAL A 101 21.59 -9.14 16.35
C VAL A 101 21.58 -9.73 17.76
N GLY A 102 20.62 -9.33 18.59
CA GLY A 102 20.28 -10.04 19.82
C GLY A 102 19.26 -11.14 19.52
N ASN A 103 19.75 -12.36 19.27
CA ASN A 103 18.92 -13.57 19.26
C ASN A 103 18.91 -14.21 20.65
N ALA A 104 17.74 -14.66 21.07
CA ALA A 104 17.46 -15.31 22.36
C ALA A 104 18.02 -16.74 22.45
N ALA A 105 18.56 -17.09 23.62
CA ALA A 105 18.64 -18.43 24.22
C ALA A 105 18.92 -18.18 25.72
N GLY A 106 18.14 -18.61 26.71
CA GLY A 106 17.61 -19.96 26.91
C GLY A 106 18.65 -20.78 27.68
N THR A 107 18.68 -20.68 29.01
CA THR A 107 19.44 -21.61 29.86
C THR A 107 18.63 -22.02 31.09
N ASP A 108 18.48 -23.33 31.23
CA ASP A 108 17.92 -24.10 32.34
C ASP A 108 18.40 -23.66 33.73
N GLY A 109 17.50 -23.77 34.71
CA GLY A 109 17.77 -23.67 36.14
C GLY A 109 17.22 -24.90 36.86
N LYS A 110 18.16 -25.71 37.32
CA LYS A 110 18.09 -27.01 38.01
C LYS A 110 17.25 -27.00 39.29
#